data_AF-A0AB33ZWG9-F1
#
_entry.id   AF-A0AB33ZWG9-F1
#
_cell.length_a   1.000
_cell.length_b   1.000
_cell.length_c   1.000
_cell.angle_alpha   90.00
_cell.angle_beta   90.00
_cell.angle_gamma   90.00
#
_symmetry.space_group_name_H-M   'P 1'
#
loop_
_entity.id
_entity.type
_entity.pdbx_description
1 polymer ?
#
loop_
_entity_poly.entity_id
_entity_poly.type
_entity_poly.pdbx_seq_one_letter_code
_entity_poly.pdbx_strand_id
1 'polypeptide(L)'
;MQDGVTKIIINSQVSAEGQSEDLKALAKLMNNEPVKLNKHFDYAQRRIKEINEDPETREKIMLYETRMLEREQAAGKVAYAEGIEQGKIDSAKVILENQMENGRTLEQATEFVRNLKLISDKELEKVVAMYK
;
A
#
# COMPACT_ATOMS: atom_id res chain seq x y z
N MET A 1 -2.17 -9.58 22.34
CA MET A 1 -2.98 -8.69 23.19
C MET A 1 -4.26 -8.38 22.43
N GLN A 2 -5.43 -8.64 23.01
CA GLN A 2 -6.71 -8.15 22.45
C GLN A 2 -6.82 -6.68 22.86
N ASP A 3 -6.78 -5.75 21.90
CA ASP A 3 -6.70 -4.29 22.14
C ASP A 3 -7.93 -3.66 22.81
N GLY A 4 -8.88 -4.44 23.35
CA GLY A 4 -10.08 -3.91 24.02
C GLY A 4 -11.03 -3.12 23.11
N VAL A 5 -10.74 -3.02 21.81
CA VAL A 5 -11.57 -2.34 20.82
C VAL A 5 -12.64 -3.30 20.32
N THR A 6 -13.91 -2.98 20.57
CA THR A 6 -15.04 -3.63 19.89
C THR A 6 -14.96 -3.34 18.40
N LYS A 7 -14.55 -4.33 17.59
CA LYS A 7 -14.53 -4.23 16.14
C LYS A 7 -15.88 -4.69 15.61
N ILE A 8 -16.66 -3.77 15.04
CA ILE A 8 -17.90 -4.11 14.33
C ILE A 8 -17.53 -4.22 12.84
N ILE A 9 -17.64 -5.42 12.28
CA ILE A 9 -17.43 -5.69 10.85
C ILE A 9 -18.82 -5.77 10.21
N ILE A 10 -19.21 -4.74 9.45
CA ILE A 10 -20.48 -4.70 8.73
C ILE A 10 -20.18 -4.84 7.24
N ASN A 11 -20.55 -5.97 6.63
CA ASN A 11 -20.56 -6.12 5.19
C ASN A 11 -21.97 -5.79 4.67
N SER A 12 -22.14 -4.59 4.11
CA SER A 12 -23.44 -4.10 3.61
C SER A 12 -23.91 -4.79 2.32
N GLN A 13 -23.14 -5.74 1.77
CA GLN A 13 -23.42 -6.44 0.52
C GLN A 13 -24.02 -7.85 0.69
N VAL A 14 -24.16 -8.36 1.92
CA VAL A 14 -24.71 -9.71 2.18
C VAL A 14 -26.20 -9.65 2.51
N SER A 15 -26.97 -10.64 2.04
CA SER A 15 -28.42 -10.79 2.22
C SER A 15 -28.87 -10.44 3.65
N ALA A 16 -29.88 -9.58 3.73
CA ALA A 16 -30.55 -9.14 4.95
C ALA A 16 -31.51 -10.21 5.55
N GLU A 17 -31.59 -11.41 4.97
CA GLU A 17 -32.47 -12.47 5.45
C GLU A 17 -32.11 -12.89 6.89
N GLY A 18 -33.09 -12.84 7.79
CA GLY A 18 -32.92 -13.16 9.21
C GLY A 18 -32.33 -12.04 10.09
N GLN A 19 -31.97 -10.88 9.52
CA GLN A 19 -31.44 -9.74 10.29
C GLN A 19 -32.54 -8.86 10.89
N SER A 20 -32.20 -8.15 11.99
CA SER A 20 -33.11 -7.18 12.60
C SER A 20 -33.38 -5.99 11.68
N GLU A 21 -34.55 -5.38 11.81
CA GLU A 21 -34.93 -4.22 11.01
C GLU A 21 -33.95 -3.04 11.18
N ASP A 22 -33.37 -2.86 12.37
CA ASP A 22 -32.34 -1.85 12.63
C ASP A 22 -31.05 -2.11 11.84
N LEU A 23 -30.60 -3.36 11.71
CA LEU A 23 -29.40 -3.69 10.93
C LEU A 23 -29.63 -3.55 9.43
N LYS A 24 -30.84 -3.90 8.95
CA LYS A 24 -31.24 -3.65 7.56
C LYS A 24 -31.28 -2.16 7.24
N ALA A 25 -31.85 -1.37 8.14
CA ALA A 25 -31.88 0.09 8.05
C ALA A 25 -30.48 0.69 8.07
N LEU A 26 -29.57 0.19 8.91
CA LEU A 26 -28.18 0.63 8.93
C LEU A 26 -27.46 0.33 7.61
N ALA A 27 -27.62 -0.88 7.06
CA ALA A 27 -27.03 -1.24 5.78
C ALA A 27 -27.52 -0.33 4.63
N LYS A 28 -28.83 -0.06 4.58
CA LYS A 28 -29.42 0.89 3.63
C LYS A 28 -28.82 2.29 3.77
N LEU A 29 -28.73 2.81 5.01
CA LEU A 29 -28.15 4.12 5.27
C LEU A 29 -26.68 4.21 4.81
N MET A 30 -25.88 3.17 5.06
CA MET A 30 -24.48 3.10 4.61
C MET A 30 -24.36 3.09 3.08
N ASN A 31 -25.34 2.51 2.39
CA ASN A 31 -25.42 2.49 0.93
C ASN A 31 -26.10 3.75 0.35
N ASN A 32 -26.25 4.81 1.15
CA ASN A 32 -26.89 6.08 0.77
C ASN A 32 -28.36 5.94 0.32
N GLU A 33 -29.05 4.89 0.78
CA GLU A 33 -30.48 4.71 0.58
C GLU A 33 -31.27 5.42 1.69
N PRO A 34 -32.44 6.02 1.37
CA PRO A 34 -33.29 6.63 2.38
C PRO A 34 -33.87 5.57 3.32
N VAL A 35 -33.88 5.88 4.61
CA VAL A 35 -34.34 4.99 5.67
C VAL A 35 -35.40 5.68 6.50
N LYS A 36 -36.50 5.00 6.78
CA LYS A 36 -37.54 5.51 7.70
C LYS A 36 -37.88 4.42 8.69
N LEU A 37 -37.27 4.49 9.86
CA LEU A 37 -37.44 3.47 10.91
C LEU A 37 -37.70 4.09 12.28
N ASN A 38 -36.76 4.90 12.78
CA ASN A 38 -36.88 5.57 14.07
C ASN A 38 -36.12 6.91 14.07
N LYS A 39 -36.33 7.70 15.13
CA LYS A 39 -35.74 9.04 15.29
C LYS A 39 -34.21 9.09 15.18
N HIS A 40 -33.51 7.98 15.48
CA HIS A 40 -32.05 7.92 15.39
C HIS A 40 -31.60 7.88 13.94
N PHE A 41 -32.31 7.15 13.07
CA PHE A 41 -32.07 7.15 11.63
C PHE A 41 -32.43 8.49 10.97
N ASP A 42 -33.49 9.15 11.44
CA ASP A 42 -33.84 10.50 10.97
C ASP A 42 -32.74 11.51 11.34
N TYR A 43 -32.25 11.45 12.59
CA TYR A 43 -31.13 12.27 13.04
C TYR A 43 -29.86 11.97 12.23
N ALA A 44 -29.52 10.69 12.03
CA ALA A 44 -28.32 10.28 11.30
C ALA A 44 -28.36 10.76 9.84
N GLN A 45 -29.46 10.57 9.13
CA GLN A 45 -29.61 11.05 7.75
C GLN A 45 -29.48 12.57 7.64
N ARG A 46 -30.13 13.31 8.55
CA ARG A 46 -30.00 14.77 8.60
C ARG A 46 -28.56 15.19 8.86
N ARG A 47 -27.88 14.55 9.82
CA ARG A 47 -26.51 14.89 10.17
C ARG A 47 -25.53 14.58 9.04
N ILE A 48 -25.71 13.45 8.35
CA ILE A 48 -24.95 13.10 7.15
C ILE A 48 -25.13 14.16 6.07
N LYS A 49 -26.38 14.60 5.83
CA LYS A 49 -26.68 15.66 4.87
C LYS A 49 -25.98 16.98 5.25
N GLU A 50 -26.10 17.41 6.50
CA GLU A 50 -25.44 18.63 7.01
C GLU A 50 -23.91 18.58 6.81
N ILE A 51 -23.28 17.44 7.09
CA ILE A 51 -21.83 17.25 6.92
C ILE A 51 -21.45 17.25 5.43
N ASN A 52 -22.23 16.57 4.58
CA ASN A 52 -21.96 16.51 3.15
C ASN A 52 -22.14 17.88 2.48
N GLU A 53 -23.08 18.69 2.95
CA GLU A 53 -23.37 20.03 2.44
C GLU A 53 -22.42 21.10 3.00
N ASP A 54 -21.75 20.84 4.13
CA ASP A 54 -20.78 21.76 4.73
C ASP A 54 -19.48 21.85 3.90
N PRO A 55 -19.18 23.00 3.27
CA PRO A 55 -18.01 23.14 2.41
C PRO A 55 -16.68 22.98 3.16
N GLU A 56 -16.60 23.47 4.40
CA GLU A 56 -15.37 23.36 5.19
C GLU A 56 -15.05 21.92 5.57
N THR A 57 -16.06 21.14 5.97
CA THR A 57 -15.86 19.73 6.28
C THR A 57 -15.49 18.95 5.02
N ARG A 58 -16.11 19.24 3.88
CA ARG A 58 -15.75 18.63 2.59
C ARG A 58 -14.30 18.91 2.21
N GLU A 59 -13.85 20.15 2.37
CA GLU A 59 -12.45 20.52 2.10
C GLU A 59 -11.48 19.81 3.04
N LYS A 60 -11.79 19.75 4.35
CA LYS A 60 -10.96 19.03 5.34
C LYS A 60 -10.81 17.55 5.00
N ILE A 61 -11.89 16.89 4.56
CA ILE A 61 -11.86 15.49 4.12
C ILE A 61 -10.97 15.33 2.87
N MET A 62 -11.20 16.15 1.85
CA MET A 62 -10.42 16.10 0.61
C MET A 62 -8.91 16.31 0.87
N LEU A 63 -8.55 17.29 1.70
CA LEU A 63 -7.16 17.56 2.07
C LEU A 63 -6.54 16.36 2.80
N TYR A 64 -7.28 15.71 3.68
CA TYR A 64 -6.80 14.52 4.38
C TYR A 64 -6.56 13.35 3.41
N GLU A 65 -7.54 13.05 2.55
CA GLU A 65 -7.45 11.99 1.53
C GLU A 65 -6.29 12.24 0.56
N THR A 66 -6.10 13.49 0.12
CA THR A 66 -5.01 13.90 -0.77
C THR A 66 -3.66 13.64 -0.12
N ARG A 67 -3.47 14.05 1.13
CA ARG A 67 -2.22 13.83 1.87
C ARG A 67 -1.93 12.35 2.11
N MET A 68 -2.97 11.54 2.35
CA MET A 68 -2.81 10.09 2.50
C MET A 68 -2.40 9.44 1.18
N LEU A 69 -3.05 9.82 0.06
CA LEU A 69 -2.70 9.35 -1.27
C LEU A 69 -1.27 9.75 -1.67
N GLU A 70 -0.86 10.99 -1.39
CA GLU A 70 0.50 11.47 -1.65
C GLU A 70 1.55 10.66 -0.86
N ARG A 71 1.27 10.32 0.40
CA ARG A 71 2.15 9.47 1.21
C ARG A 71 2.25 8.06 0.64
N GLU A 72 1.13 7.47 0.23
CA GLU A 72 1.12 6.14 -0.39
C GLU A 72 1.91 6.13 -1.70
N GLN A 73 1.72 7.13 -2.55
CA GLN A 73 2.49 7.28 -3.79
C GLN A 73 3.98 7.52 -3.52
N ALA A 74 4.33 8.33 -2.52
CA ALA A 74 5.72 8.56 -2.14
C ALA A 74 6.38 7.26 -1.66
N ALA A 75 5.72 6.52 -0.77
CA ALA A 75 6.18 5.21 -0.33
C ALA A 75 6.32 4.21 -1.50
N GLY A 76 5.35 4.18 -2.42
CA GLY A 76 5.38 3.35 -3.62
C GLY A 76 6.54 3.70 -4.55
N LYS A 77 6.84 4.98 -4.74
CA LYS A 77 8.00 5.44 -5.53
C LYS A 77 9.33 5.04 -4.90
N VAL A 78 9.45 5.16 -3.58
CA VAL A 78 10.65 4.72 -2.85
C VAL A 78 10.83 3.21 -2.98
N ALA A 79 9.78 2.43 -2.69
CA ALA A 79 9.84 0.97 -2.81
C ALA A 79 10.16 0.51 -4.24
N TYR A 80 9.61 1.18 -5.26
CA TYR A 80 9.93 0.90 -6.65
C TYR A 80 11.41 1.20 -6.96
N ALA A 81 11.93 2.35 -6.53
CA ALA A 81 13.33 2.71 -6.73
C ALA A 81 14.28 1.73 -6.01
N GLU A 82 13.99 1.38 -4.76
CA GLU A 82 14.73 0.37 -4.01
C GLU A 82 14.69 -0.99 -4.69
N GLY A 83 13.54 -1.40 -5.24
CA GLY A 83 13.40 -2.64 -6.01
C GLY A 83 14.22 -2.66 -7.29
N ILE A 84 14.30 -1.53 -8.01
CA ILE A 84 15.15 -1.40 -9.20
C ILE A 84 16.63 -1.49 -8.82
N GLU A 85 17.06 -0.80 -7.75
CA GLU A 85 18.46 -0.87 -7.30
C GLU A 85 18.83 -2.27 -6.81
N GLN A 86 17.96 -2.93 -6.04
CA GLN A 86 18.18 -4.31 -5.62
C GLN A 86 18.24 -5.26 -6.83
N GLY A 87 17.36 -5.10 -7.82
CA GLY A 87 17.37 -5.92 -9.04
C GLY A 87 18.66 -5.77 -9.87
N LYS A 88 19.26 -4.57 -9.89
CA LYS A 88 20.57 -4.36 -10.52
C LYS A 88 21.70 -5.08 -9.76
N ILE A 89 21.68 -5.04 -8.43
CA ILE A 89 22.64 -5.75 -7.56
C ILE A 89 22.52 -7.27 -7.76
N ASP A 90 21.29 -7.80 -7.75
CA ASP A 90 21.02 -9.22 -7.95
C ASP A 90 21.49 -9.67 -9.35
N SER A 91 21.22 -8.85 -10.37
CA SER A 91 21.69 -9.11 -11.74
C SER A 91 23.23 -9.13 -11.82
N ALA A 92 23.89 -8.17 -11.18
CA ALA A 92 25.35 -8.11 -11.12
C ALA A 92 25.95 -9.36 -10.44
N LYS A 93 25.30 -9.84 -9.36
CA LYS A 93 25.68 -11.07 -8.66
C LYS A 93 25.58 -12.30 -9.58
N VAL A 94 24.44 -12.48 -10.24
CA VAL A 94 24.21 -13.60 -11.17
C VAL A 94 25.22 -13.57 -12.32
N ILE A 95 25.53 -12.38 -12.87
CA ILE A 95 26.53 -12.26 -13.93
C ILE A 95 27.91 -12.66 -13.42
N LEU A 96 28.29 -12.19 -12.23
CA LEU A 96 29.58 -12.52 -11.60
C LEU A 96 29.74 -14.03 -11.40
N GLU A 97 28.72 -14.69 -10.83
CA GLU A 97 28.67 -16.14 -10.64
C GLU A 97 28.82 -16.90 -11.97
N ASN A 98 28.03 -16.51 -12.99
CA ASN A 98 28.13 -17.11 -14.32
C ASN A 98 29.54 -16.95 -14.94
N GLN A 99 30.20 -15.81 -14.76
CA GLN A 99 31.57 -15.64 -15.27
C GLN A 99 32.55 -16.58 -14.58
N MET A 100 32.41 -16.78 -13.27
CA MET A 100 33.25 -17.70 -12.48
C MET A 100 32.98 -19.16 -12.83
N GLU A 101 31.72 -19.55 -13.03
CA GLU A 101 31.33 -20.89 -13.50
C GLU A 101 31.91 -21.21 -14.88
N ASN A 102 32.07 -20.20 -15.74
CA ASN A 102 32.74 -20.31 -17.04
C ASN A 102 34.28 -20.28 -16.94
N GLY A 103 34.85 -20.42 -15.74
CA GLY A 103 36.28 -20.58 -15.50
C GLY A 103 37.08 -19.28 -15.40
N ARG A 104 36.42 -18.11 -15.32
CA ARG A 104 37.11 -16.84 -15.06
C ARG A 104 37.49 -16.70 -13.59
N THR A 105 38.61 -16.00 -13.32
CA THR A 105 38.95 -15.64 -11.94
C THR A 105 37.98 -14.59 -11.40
N LEU A 106 37.92 -14.44 -10.07
CA LEU A 106 37.08 -13.43 -9.43
C LEU A 106 37.43 -12.02 -9.91
N GLU A 107 38.70 -11.72 -10.15
CA GLU A 107 39.15 -10.42 -10.69
C GLU A 107 38.62 -10.18 -12.09
N GLN A 108 38.71 -11.17 -12.98
CA GLN A 108 38.22 -11.08 -14.35
C GLN A 108 36.69 -10.97 -14.42
N ALA A 109 35.98 -11.69 -13.55
CA ALA A 109 34.53 -11.60 -13.41
C ALA A 109 34.11 -10.22 -12.86
N THR A 110 34.84 -9.70 -11.88
CA THR A 110 34.62 -8.37 -11.30
C THR A 110 34.83 -7.27 -12.34
N GLU A 111 35.90 -7.33 -13.12
CA GLU A 111 36.19 -6.36 -14.18
C GLU A 111 35.12 -6.41 -15.29
N PHE A 112 34.63 -7.61 -15.63
CA PHE A 112 33.52 -7.76 -16.57
C PHE A 112 32.26 -7.04 -16.07
N VAL A 113 31.82 -7.30 -14.82
CA VAL A 113 30.64 -6.64 -14.24
C VAL A 113 30.84 -5.13 -14.11
N ARG A 114 32.05 -4.67 -13.75
CA ARG A 114 32.40 -3.25 -13.70
C ARG A 114 32.21 -2.55 -15.05
N ASN A 115 32.61 -3.21 -16.14
CA ASN A 115 32.45 -2.69 -17.49
C ASN A 115 30.99 -2.57 -17.94
N LEU A 116 30.08 -3.37 -17.37
CA LEU A 116 28.65 -3.28 -17.65
C LEU A 116 27.99 -2.03 -17.04
N LYS A 117 28.63 -1.40 -16.04
CA LYS A 117 28.14 -0.18 -15.35
C LYS A 117 26.70 -0.33 -14.82
N LEU A 118 26.33 -1.55 -14.43
CA LEU A 118 25.00 -1.88 -13.90
C LEU A 118 24.80 -1.36 -12.47
N ILE A 119 25.87 -1.39 -11.67
CA ILE A 119 25.93 -0.94 -10.28
C ILE A 119 27.18 -0.09 -10.07
N SER A 120 27.22 0.69 -8.98
CA SER A 120 28.40 1.48 -8.64
C SER A 120 29.59 0.61 -8.22
N ASP A 121 30.81 1.11 -8.36
CA ASP A 121 32.03 0.40 -7.92
C ASP A 121 31.95 0.01 -6.44
N LYS A 122 31.36 0.87 -5.59
CA LYS A 122 31.16 0.62 -4.16
C LYS A 122 30.20 -0.54 -3.90
N GLU A 123 29.14 -0.66 -4.70
CA GLU A 123 28.20 -1.79 -4.58
C GLU A 123 28.82 -3.07 -5.13
N LEU A 124 29.56 -2.97 -6.22
CA LEU A 124 30.30 -4.10 -6.78
C LEU A 124 31.32 -4.64 -5.77
N GLU A 125 32.05 -3.78 -5.06
CA GLU A 125 32.96 -4.20 -3.98
C GLU A 125 32.25 -4.99 -2.89
N LYS A 126 31.03 -4.60 -2.50
CA LYS A 126 30.23 -5.35 -1.53
C LYS A 126 29.80 -6.73 -2.06
N VAL A 127 29.39 -6.80 -3.32
CA VAL A 127 29.02 -8.07 -3.98
C VAL A 127 30.24 -9.00 -4.02
N VAL A 128 31.39 -8.49 -4.47
CA VAL A 128 32.65 -9.25 -4.57
C VAL A 128 33.14 -9.72 -3.20
N ALA A 129 32.95 -8.91 -2.15
CA ALA A 129 33.32 -9.28 -0.79
C ALA A 129 32.56 -10.51 -0.25
N MET A 130 31.43 -10.91 -0.87
CA MET A 130 30.72 -12.14 -0.51
C MET A 130 31.43 -13.43 -0.98
N TYR A 131 32.41 -13.31 -1.89
CA TYR A 131 33.12 -14.44 -2.50
C TYR A 131 34.61 -14.50 -2.11
N LYS A 132 35.04 -13.65 -1.16
CA LYS A 132 36.39 -13.66 -0.56
C LYS A 132 36.36 -14.36 0.78
#